data_AF-A0A914RDC6-F1
#
_entry.id   AF-A0A914RDC6-F1
#
_cell.length_a   1.000
_cell.length_b   1.000
_cell.length_c   1.000
_cell.angle_alpha   90.00
_cell.angle_beta   90.00
_cell.angle_gamma   90.00
#
_symmetry.space_group_name_H-M   'P 1'
#
loop_
_entity.id
_entity.type
_entity.pdbx_description
1 polymer ?
#
loop_
_entity_poly.entity_id
_entity_poly.type
_entity_poly.pdbx_seq_one_letter_code
_entity_poly.pdbx_strand_id
1 'polypeptide(L)'
;MVQYGHKLQVNYRLSVKAPCELDESGFRLFPFDTRRCHNSEEVTLHWMHEPITLVRKIQLPDFDLVRWETRKENMFYPNGYWDQLQAEFTFKRRYGFYILQAYVPTYLTIIVSWVSFCMEPKALPARTTVGVSSLLALTFQVK
;
A
#
# COMPACT_ATOMS: atom_id res chain seq x y z
N MET A 1 -30.79 -4.81 9.29
CA MET A 1 -31.14 -3.79 10.30
C MET A 1 -31.86 -4.52 11.42
N VAL A 2 -31.34 -4.48 12.64
CA VAL A 2 -31.97 -5.12 13.80
C VAL A 2 -32.17 -4.05 14.86
N GLN A 3 -33.39 -3.91 15.38
CA GLN A 3 -33.73 -2.94 16.41
C GLN A 3 -33.83 -3.65 17.76
N TYR A 4 -33.07 -3.17 18.74
CA TYR A 4 -33.16 -3.61 20.14
C TYR A 4 -33.57 -2.41 21.00
N GLY A 5 -34.87 -2.25 21.25
CA GLY A 5 -35.41 -1.10 21.97
C GLY A 5 -35.13 0.21 21.23
N HIS A 6 -34.47 1.18 21.88
CA HIS A 6 -34.10 2.46 21.26
C HIS A 6 -32.77 2.44 20.47
N LYS A 7 -32.13 1.28 20.32
CA LYS A 7 -30.89 1.14 19.56
C LYS A 7 -31.15 0.50 18.21
N LEU A 8 -30.75 1.19 17.14
CA LEU A 8 -30.77 0.69 15.77
C LEU A 8 -29.36 0.21 15.41
N GLN A 9 -29.21 -1.08 15.08
CA GLN A 9 -27.95 -1.60 14.55
C GLN A 9 -28.08 -1.87 13.06
N VAL A 10 -27.14 -1.30 12.29
CA VAL A 10 -27.09 -1.46 10.84
C VAL A 10 -25.71 -1.97 10.44
N ASN A 11 -25.68 -3.01 9.61
CA ASN A 11 -24.46 -3.62 9.09
C ASN A 11 -24.48 -3.47 7.57
N TYR A 12 -23.41 -2.95 7.00
CA TYR A 12 -23.22 -2.82 5.57
C TYR A 12 -21.89 -3.47 5.16
N ARG A 13 -21.88 -4.12 3.99
CA ARG A 13 -20.64 -4.57 3.34
C ARG A 13 -20.32 -3.61 2.21
N LEU A 14 -19.30 -2.78 2.41
CA LEU A 14 -18.87 -1.77 1.45
C LEU A 14 -17.51 -2.16 0.86
N SER A 15 -17.33 -1.95 -0.44
CA SER A 15 -16.02 -2.03 -1.10
C SER A 15 -15.61 -0.62 -1.49
N VAL A 16 -14.82 0.02 -0.64
CA VAL A 16 -14.40 1.42 -0.82
C VAL A 16 -13.06 1.46 -1.54
N LYS A 17 -12.98 2.24 -2.62
CA LYS A 17 -11.72 2.64 -3.26
C LYS A 17 -11.44 4.07 -2.83
N ALA A 18 -10.53 4.25 -1.88
CA ALA A 18 -10.08 5.57 -1.46
C ALA A 18 -8.81 5.96 -2.25
N PRO A 19 -8.67 7.23 -2.67
CA PRO A 19 -7.40 7.72 -3.19
C PRO A 19 -6.36 7.69 -2.08
N CYS A 20 -5.21 7.07 -2.32
CA CYS A 20 -4.02 7.21 -1.48
C CYS A 20 -3.04 8.10 -2.25
N GLU A 21 -2.92 9.36 -1.85
CA GLU A 21 -1.93 10.27 -2.42
C GLU A 21 -0.54 9.83 -1.92
N LEU A 22 0.28 9.34 -2.85
CA LEU A 22 1.73 9.28 -2.68
C LEU A 22 2.22 10.69 -3.00
N ASP A 23 2.91 11.29 -2.03
CA ASP A 23 3.25 12.71 -2.00
C ASP A 23 3.96 13.17 -3.28
N GLU A 24 3.21 13.84 -4.18
CA GLU A 24 3.67 14.88 -5.11
C GLU A 24 2.51 15.88 -5.33
N SER A 25 2.75 17.10 -4.88
CA SER A 25 1.83 18.22 -4.69
C SER A 25 0.96 18.65 -5.89
N GLY A 26 -0.32 18.91 -5.61
CA GLY A 26 -1.01 20.14 -6.03
C GLY A 26 -1.88 20.09 -7.29
N PHE A 27 -3.21 19.97 -7.13
CA PHE A 27 -4.13 20.53 -8.13
C PHE A 27 -5.60 20.75 -7.67
N ARG A 28 -6.01 22.01 -7.76
CA ARG A 28 -7.33 22.56 -8.12
C ARG A 28 -8.54 22.42 -7.16
N LEU A 29 -8.90 23.57 -6.56
CA LEU A 29 -10.31 23.92 -6.31
C LEU A 29 -10.90 24.66 -7.51
N PHE A 30 -11.93 24.09 -8.13
CA PHE A 30 -12.91 24.75 -9.02
C PHE A 30 -14.07 23.77 -9.30
N PRO A 31 -15.37 24.16 -9.39
CA PRO A 31 -16.07 25.33 -8.87
C PRO A 31 -17.35 24.94 -8.08
N PHE A 32 -17.44 25.21 -6.77
CA PHE A 32 -18.73 25.02 -6.08
C PHE A 32 -19.09 26.24 -5.23
N ASP A 33 -20.05 27.01 -5.75
CA ASP A 33 -20.68 28.15 -5.09
C ASP A 33 -21.40 27.71 -3.81
N THR A 34 -21.16 28.45 -2.73
CA THR A 34 -21.73 28.20 -1.42
C THR A 34 -23.10 28.87 -1.28
N ARG A 35 -24.15 28.10 -1.02
CA ARG A 35 -25.44 28.60 -0.52
C ARG A 35 -25.68 28.06 0.88
N ARG A 36 -25.90 28.98 1.84
CA ARG A 36 -26.04 28.71 3.27
C ARG A 36 -27.49 28.42 3.63
N CYS A 37 -27.73 27.25 4.21
CA CYS A 37 -28.88 26.96 5.08
C CYS A 37 -28.32 26.25 6.32
N HIS A 38 -28.58 26.81 7.50
CA HIS A 38 -28.09 26.30 8.77
C HIS A 38 -29.21 25.51 9.45
N ASN A 39 -28.96 24.26 9.82
CA ASN A 39 -29.76 23.54 10.79
C ASN A 39 -28.81 22.73 11.68
N SER A 40 -28.59 23.18 12.92
CA SER A 40 -27.55 22.64 13.82
C SER A 40 -28.12 21.63 14.81
N GLU A 41 -28.96 20.71 14.36
CA GLU A 41 -29.50 19.62 15.21
C GLU A 41 -29.18 18.22 14.68
N GLU A 42 -28.31 18.10 13.67
CA GLU A 42 -28.27 16.92 12.81
C GLU A 42 -26.98 16.10 13.00
N VAL A 43 -27.02 15.17 13.97
CA VAL A 43 -26.15 13.98 14.07
C VAL A 43 -24.67 14.18 14.43
N THR A 44 -24.26 13.71 15.61
CA THR A 44 -22.85 13.56 16.01
C THR A 44 -22.32 12.15 15.77
N LEU A 45 -21.09 12.04 15.26
CA LEU A 45 -20.45 10.76 14.94
C LEU A 45 -19.43 10.38 16.00
N HIS A 46 -19.44 9.11 16.42
CA HIS A 46 -18.46 8.58 17.36
C HIS A 46 -17.99 7.19 16.91
N TRP A 47 -16.69 6.96 17.07
CA TRP A 47 -16.10 5.63 16.94
C TRP A 47 -16.62 4.71 18.05
N MET A 48 -16.86 3.44 17.72
CA MET A 48 -17.09 2.41 18.73
C MET A 48 -15.80 2.14 19.52
N HIS A 49 -15.91 1.52 20.69
CA HIS A 49 -14.75 1.18 21.55
C HIS A 49 -13.67 0.42 20.78
N GLU A 50 -14.08 -0.51 19.92
CA GLU A 50 -13.22 -1.14 18.91
C GLU A 50 -13.65 -0.65 17.52
N PRO A 51 -13.02 0.41 16.99
CA PRO A 51 -13.45 1.02 15.73
C PRO A 51 -13.12 0.18 14.49
N ILE A 52 -12.02 -0.56 14.53
CA ILE A 52 -11.51 -1.36 13.42
C ILE A 52 -11.12 -2.74 13.94
N THR A 53 -11.83 -3.77 13.48
CA THR A 53 -11.50 -5.17 13.73
C THR A 53 -11.05 -5.84 12.43
N LEU A 54 -9.80 -6.30 12.41
CA LEU A 54 -9.23 -7.00 11.25
C LEU A 54 -9.55 -8.49 11.34
N VAL A 55 -10.55 -8.95 10.58
CA VAL A 55 -10.95 -10.38 10.54
C VAL A 55 -9.81 -11.27 10.00
N ARG A 56 -8.97 -10.73 9.11
CA ARG A 56 -7.78 -11.41 8.57
C ARG A 56 -6.64 -10.40 8.47
N LYS A 57 -5.40 -10.89 8.58
CA LYS A 57 -4.21 -10.08 8.33
C LYS A 57 -4.25 -9.61 6.87
N ILE A 58 -4.30 -8.29 6.68
CA ILE A 58 -4.23 -7.67 5.36
C ILE A 58 -2.81 -7.90 4.83
N GLN A 59 -2.67 -8.80 3.85
CA GLN A 59 -1.40 -9.09 3.18
C GLN A 59 -1.53 -8.62 1.74
N LEU A 60 -0.88 -7.51 1.42
CA LEU A 60 -0.66 -7.12 0.03
C LEU A 60 0.65 -7.78 -0.44
N PRO A 61 0.79 -8.12 -1.73
CA PRO A 61 1.99 -8.78 -2.25
C PRO A 61 3.25 -7.95 -1.96
N ASP A 62 3.17 -6.62 -2.14
CA ASP A 62 4.32 -5.71 -2.00
C ASP A 62 4.29 -4.87 -0.72
N PHE A 63 3.24 -4.96 0.10
CA PHE A 63 3.05 -4.06 1.25
C PHE A 63 2.58 -4.79 2.50
N ASP A 64 3.19 -4.43 3.62
CA ASP A 64 2.77 -4.80 4.96
C ASP A 64 2.01 -3.65 5.62
N LEU A 65 0.85 -3.95 6.19
CA LEU A 65 0.20 -3.03 7.12
C LEU A 65 1.03 -2.97 8.41
N VAL A 66 1.54 -1.78 8.74
CA VAL A 66 2.37 -1.55 9.93
C VAL A 66 1.54 -1.09 11.11
N ARG A 67 0.69 -0.08 10.89
CA ARG A 67 -0.15 0.53 11.91
C ARG A 67 -1.44 1.05 11.29
N TRP A 68 -2.46 1.21 12.13
CA TRP A 68 -3.67 1.94 11.79
C TRP A 68 -4.04 2.88 12.95
N GLU A 69 -4.55 4.06 12.61
CA GLU A 69 -4.97 5.08 13.57
C GLU A 69 -6.38 5.54 13.23
N THR A 70 -7.18 5.88 14.24
CA THR A 70 -8.53 6.44 14.04
C THR A 70 -8.60 7.81 14.65
N ARG A 71 -9.09 8.78 13.87
CA ARG A 71 -9.25 10.18 14.30
C ARG A 71 -10.71 10.57 14.17
N LYS A 72 -11.16 11.44 15.08
CA LYS A 72 -12.41 12.19 14.95
C LYS A 72 -12.00 13.64 14.81
N GLU A 73 -12.44 14.27 13.74
CA GLU A 73 -12.17 15.66 13.46
C GLU A 73 -13.50 16.37 13.21
N ASN A 74 -13.59 17.64 13.57
CA ASN A 74 -14.73 18.46 13.24
C ASN A 74 -14.28 19.44 12.16
N MET A 75 -14.80 19.25 10.96
CA MET A 75 -14.41 20.00 9.78
C MET A 75 -15.45 21.07 9.49
N PHE A 76 -14.95 22.28 9.21
CA PHE A 76 -15.79 23.37 8.75
C PHE A 76 -16.01 23.24 7.25
N TYR A 77 -17.25 22.94 6.86
CA TYR A 77 -17.70 22.96 5.49
C TYR A 77 -18.54 24.22 5.22
N PRO A 78 -18.76 24.59 3.95
CA PRO A 78 -19.52 25.79 3.62
C PRO A 78 -20.97 25.79 4.14
N ASN A 79 -21.52 24.61 4.44
CA ASN A 79 -22.84 24.38 5.03
C ASN A 79 -22.82 24.19 6.57
N GLY A 80 -21.68 24.37 7.24
CA GLY A 80 -21.56 24.29 8.71
C GLY A 80 -20.45 23.36 9.18
N TYR A 81 -20.41 23.10 10.48
CA TYR A 81 -19.49 22.15 11.10
C TYR A 81 -20.01 20.73 10.98
N TRP A 82 -19.18 19.82 10.49
CA TRP A 82 -19.52 18.40 10.38
C TRP A 82 -18.47 17.56 11.08
N ASP A 83 -18.94 16.58 11.84
CA ASP A 83 -18.06 15.54 12.37
C ASP A 83 -17.59 14.64 11.23
N GLN A 84 -16.28 14.40 11.15
CA GLN A 84 -15.65 13.47 10.23
C GLN A 84 -14.89 12.40 11.02
N LEU A 85 -15.14 11.14 10.69
CA LEU A 85 -14.38 10.01 11.19
C LEU A 85 -13.35 9.60 10.14
N GLN A 86 -12.07 9.58 10.52
CA GLN A 86 -10.96 9.22 9.65
C GLN A 86 -10.26 7.96 10.17
N ALA A 87 -9.96 7.03 9.26
CA ALA A 87 -9.16 5.85 9.54
C ALA A 87 -7.92 5.89 8.66
N GLU A 88 -6.76 5.95 9.28
CA GLU A 88 -5.46 6.03 8.63
C GLU A 88 -4.78 4.66 8.68
N PHE A 89 -4.28 4.18 7.54
CA PHE A 89 -3.57 2.90 7.44
C PHE A 89 -2.16 3.15 6.91
N THR A 90 -1.15 2.86 7.71
CA THR A 90 0.25 2.97 7.28
C THR A 90 0.73 1.65 6.73
N PHE A 91 1.09 1.65 5.44
CA PHE A 91 1.69 0.50 4.76
C PHE A 91 3.19 0.69 4.56
N LYS A 92 3.98 -0.36 4.77
CA LYS A 92 5.42 -0.40 4.49
C LYS A 92 5.69 -1.37 3.37
N ARG A 93 6.50 -0.94 2.40
CA ARG A 93 6.86 -1.76 1.24
C ARG A 93 7.81 -2.90 1.62
N ARG A 94 7.53 -4.10 1.10
CA ARG A 94 8.39 -5.29 1.19
C ARG A 94 9.43 -5.25 0.07
N TYR A 95 10.71 -5.08 0.43
CA TYR A 95 11.80 -5.02 -0.55
C TYR A 95 12.63 -6.31 -0.66
N GLY A 96 12.38 -7.32 0.19
CA GLY A 96 13.24 -8.50 0.32
C GLY A 96 13.45 -9.24 -1.00
N PHE A 97 12.38 -9.52 -1.74
CA PHE A 97 12.46 -10.21 -3.03
C PHE A 97 13.17 -9.35 -4.10
N TYR A 98 12.87 -8.04 -4.14
CA TYR A 98 13.47 -7.09 -5.08
C TYR A 98 14.99 -6.97 -4.89
N ILE A 99 15.44 -6.99 -3.63
CA ILE A 99 16.86 -7.00 -3.27
C ILE A 99 17.50 -8.32 -3.70
N LEU A 100 16.93 -9.47 -3.34
CA LEU A 100 17.49 -10.77 -3.77
C LEU A 100 17.62 -10.86 -5.29
N GLN A 101 16.61 -10.39 -6.02
CA GLN A 101 16.61 -10.38 -7.48
C GLN A 101 17.64 -9.42 -8.09
N ALA A 102 18.00 -8.31 -7.43
CA ALA A 102 19.02 -7.39 -7.93
C ALA A 102 20.45 -7.80 -7.52
N TYR A 103 20.61 -8.37 -6.33
CA TYR A 103 21.90 -8.75 -5.75
C TYR A 103 22.39 -10.12 -6.25
N VAL A 104 21.50 -11.07 -6.53
CA VAL A 104 21.90 -12.39 -7.05
C VAL A 104 22.57 -12.28 -8.43
N PRO A 105 22.02 -11.58 -9.44
CA PRO A 105 22.66 -11.43 -10.75
C PRO A 105 24.00 -10.72 -10.66
N THR A 106 24.11 -9.67 -9.85
CA THR A 106 25.36 -8.92 -9.66
C THR A 106 26.43 -9.74 -8.95
N TYR A 107 26.05 -10.58 -7.98
CA TYR A 107 27.00 -11.48 -7.33
C TYR A 107 27.48 -12.58 -8.27
N LEU A 108 26.57 -13.12 -9.10
CA LEU A 108 26.93 -14.10 -10.14
C LEU A 108 27.88 -13.51 -11.19
N THR A 109 27.70 -12.26 -11.62
CA THR A 109 28.63 -11.62 -12.58
C THR A 109 30.01 -11.38 -11.97
N ILE A 110 30.10 -11.05 -10.68
CA ILE A 110 31.39 -10.93 -9.97
C ILE A 110 32.08 -12.29 -9.88
N ILE A 111 31.36 -13.37 -9.57
CA ILE A 111 31.95 -14.72 -9.52
C ILE A 111 32.47 -15.13 -10.91
N VAL A 112 31.70 -14.89 -11.97
CA VAL A 112 32.10 -15.23 -13.34
C VAL A 112 33.34 -14.45 -13.77
N SER A 113 33.48 -13.17 -13.38
CA SER A 113 34.66 -12.38 -13.70
C SER A 113 35.92 -12.87 -12.97
N TRP A 114 35.80 -13.25 -11.70
CA TRP A 114 36.91 -13.83 -10.91
C TRP A 114 37.35 -15.19 -11.44
N VAL A 115 36.40 -16.07 -11.76
CA VAL A 115 36.68 -17.39 -12.30
C VAL A 115 37.35 -17.31 -13.69
N SER A 116 37.04 -16.27 -14.47
CA SER A 116 37.69 -16.02 -15.76
C SER A 116 39.16 -15.62 -15.61
N PHE A 117 39.54 -15.02 -14.48
CA PHE A 117 40.92 -14.63 -14.20
C PHE A 117 41.79 -15.78 -13.65
N CYS A 118 41.17 -16.80 -13.01
CA CYS A 118 41.89 -17.93 -12.41
C CYS A 118 42.07 -19.16 -13.32
N MET A 119 41.63 -19.14 -14.58
CA MET A 119 41.68 -20.31 -15.47
C MET A 119 42.47 -20.07 -16.76
N GLU A 120 43.28 -21.07 -17.14
CA GLU A 120 44.07 -21.09 -18.37
C GLU A 120 43.17 -21.12 -19.63
N PRO A 121 43.57 -20.53 -20.77
CA PRO A 121 42.67 -20.15 -21.89
C PRO A 121 41.95 -21.27 -22.66
N LYS A 122 42.20 -22.56 -22.36
CA LYS A 122 41.86 -23.67 -23.28
C LYS A 122 40.45 -24.24 -23.14
N ALA A 123 39.67 -23.87 -22.12
CA ALA A 123 38.29 -24.36 -21.92
C ALA A 123 37.28 -23.27 -21.52
N LEU A 124 37.51 -22.02 -21.95
CA LEU A 124 36.70 -20.84 -21.63
C LEU A 124 35.25 -20.82 -22.18
N PRO A 125 34.93 -21.31 -23.40
CA PRO A 125 33.61 -21.05 -24.00
C PRO A 125 32.46 -21.84 -23.35
N ALA A 126 32.70 -23.05 -22.84
CA ALA A 126 31.63 -23.86 -22.24
C ALA A 126 31.13 -23.28 -20.91
N ARG A 127 32.00 -22.63 -20.13
CA ARG A 127 31.65 -22.03 -18.83
C ARG A 127 30.87 -20.73 -18.96
N THR A 128 31.21 -19.89 -19.94
CA THR A 128 30.50 -18.64 -20.20
C THR A 128 29.09 -18.89 -20.74
N THR A 129 28.90 -19.91 -21.58
CA THR A 129 27.55 -20.27 -22.09
C THR A 129 26.61 -20.75 -20.99
N VAL A 130 27.10 -21.53 -20.02
CA VAL A 130 26.28 -21.98 -18.87
C VAL A 130 25.95 -20.80 -17.94
N GLY A 131 26.91 -19.90 -17.69
CA GLY A 131 26.69 -18.67 -16.91
C GLY A 131 25.65 -17.74 -17.55
N VAL A 132 25.76 -17.50 -18.86
CA VAL A 132 24.80 -16.67 -19.61
C VAL A 132 23.43 -17.34 -19.68
N SER A 133 23.35 -18.65 -19.85
CA SER A 133 22.07 -19.39 -19.85
C SER A 133 21.37 -19.32 -18.50
N SER A 134 22.14 -19.35 -17.41
CA SER A 134 21.61 -19.21 -16.04
C SER A 134 21.12 -17.79 -15.76
N LEU A 135 21.88 -16.79 -16.22
CA LEU A 135 21.49 -15.38 -16.11
C LEU A 135 20.22 -15.08 -16.93
N LEU A 136 20.14 -15.66 -18.13
CA LEU A 136 19.00 -15.55 -19.02
C LEU A 136 17.75 -16.24 -18.42
N ALA A 137 17.91 -17.39 -17.78
CA ALA A 137 16.81 -18.06 -17.08
C ALA A 137 16.27 -17.19 -15.90
N LEU A 138 17.17 -16.53 -15.17
CA LEU A 138 16.78 -15.62 -14.08
C LEU A 138 16.04 -14.39 -14.60
N THR A 139 16.44 -13.80 -15.73
CA THR A 139 15.72 -12.66 -16.31
C THR A 139 14.36 -13.05 -16.90
N PHE A 140 14.19 -14.29 -17.37
CA PHE A 140 12.88 -14.80 -17.80
C PHE A 140 11.94 -15.12 -16.62
N GLN A 141 12.46 -15.52 -15.45
CA GLN A 141 11.66 -15.72 -14.24
C GLN A 141 11.15 -14.40 -13.60
N VAL A 142 11.66 -13.27 -14.05
CA VAL A 142 11.36 -11.93 -13.55
C VAL A 142 10.24 -11.23 -14.33
N LYS A 143 9.76 -11.83 -15.42
CA LYS A 143 8.70 -11.30 -16.27
C LYS A 143 7.39 -12.05 -16.05
#